data_AF-A0A9E5TH28-F1
#
_entry.id   AF-A0A9E5TH28-F1
#
_cell.length_a   1.000
_cell.length_b   1.000
_cell.length_c   1.000
_cell.angle_alpha   90.00
_cell.angle_beta   90.00
_cell.angle_gamma   90.00
#
_symmetry.space_group_name_H-M   'P 1'
#
loop_
_entity.id
_entity.type
_entity.pdbx_description
1 polymer ?
#
loop_
_entity_poly.entity_id
_entity_poly.type
_entity_poly.pdbx_seq_one_letter_code
_entity_poly.pdbx_strand_id
1 'polypeptide(L)'
;AVVGEYAYIQTGLLSIVNIGRGSDFTVAARHGSPGYSALVEQNGLLFAGRVREGLEILDLTDPEAPERLGQYLDGGYYARLDVMGDVAYLGDMRDGIEVLDVSDPTSPHLLARLPGTASPDPETAA
;
A
#
# COMPACT_ATOMS: atom_id res chain seq x y z
N ALA A 1 6.52 0.50 -7.05
CA ALA A 1 7.82 0.50 -6.33
C ALA A 1 8.90 -0.15 -7.19
N VAL A 2 10.19 0.07 -6.90
CA VAL A 2 11.32 -0.56 -7.62
C VAL A 2 12.34 -1.07 -6.59
N VAL A 3 12.75 -2.34 -6.71
CA VAL A 3 13.82 -2.94 -5.89
C VAL A 3 14.77 -3.69 -6.82
N GLY A 4 16.04 -3.27 -6.84
CA GLY A 4 17.05 -3.85 -7.73
C GLY A 4 16.63 -3.76 -9.20
N GLU A 5 16.58 -4.90 -9.88
CA GLU A 5 16.13 -5.02 -11.28
C GLU A 5 14.63 -5.34 -11.41
N TYR A 6 13.82 -5.16 -10.35
CA TYR A 6 12.40 -5.48 -10.37
C TYR A 6 11.52 -4.26 -10.10
N ALA A 7 10.51 -4.07 -10.94
CA ALA A 7 9.44 -3.12 -10.73
C ALA A 7 8.16 -3.83 -10.26
N TYR A 8 7.57 -3.26 -9.21
CA TYR A 8 6.29 -3.67 -8.66
C TYR A 8 5.21 -2.72 -9.16
N ILE A 9 4.32 -3.24 -9.99
CA ILE A 9 3.33 -2.47 -10.73
C ILE A 9 1.94 -3.01 -10.39
N GLN A 10 1.05 -2.10 -10.03
CA GLN A 10 -0.35 -2.42 -9.85
C GLN A 10 -1.05 -2.48 -11.22
N THR A 11 -1.54 -3.66 -11.58
CA THR A 11 -2.34 -3.89 -12.80
C THR A 11 -3.70 -4.50 -12.47
N GLY A 12 -4.20 -4.25 -11.26
CA GLY A 12 -5.27 -5.00 -10.60
C GLY A 12 -4.70 -5.99 -9.59
N LEU A 13 -3.75 -6.82 -10.02
CA LEU A 13 -2.85 -7.62 -9.18
C LEU A 13 -1.54 -6.87 -8.92
N LEU A 14 -0.70 -7.38 -8.02
CA LEU A 14 0.70 -6.97 -7.92
C LEU A 14 1.50 -7.69 -9.01
N SER A 15 1.87 -6.99 -10.07
CA SER A 15 2.74 -7.52 -11.13
C SER A 15 4.20 -7.19 -10.81
N ILE A 16 5.06 -8.20 -10.91
CA ILE A 16 6.51 -8.09 -10.69
C ILE A 16 7.17 -8.20 -12.05
N VAL A 17 7.83 -7.11 -12.47
CA VAL A 17 8.41 -6.97 -13.81
C VAL A 17 9.91 -6.88 -13.67
N ASN A 18 10.64 -7.78 -14.34
CA ASN A 18 12.08 -7.62 -14.49
C ASN A 18 12.33 -6.45 -15.46
N ILE A 19 13.09 -5.46 -14.96
CA ILE A 19 13.48 -4.21 -15.62
C ILE A 19 15.01 -4.09 -15.76
N GLY A 20 15.72 -5.23 -15.74
CA GLY A 20 17.17 -5.30 -15.92
C GLY A 20 17.66 -4.71 -17.24
N ARG A 21 18.97 -4.66 -17.42
CA ARG A 21 19.56 -3.98 -18.60
C ARG A 21 19.21 -4.68 -19.92
N GLY A 22 18.53 -3.96 -20.81
CA GLY A 22 18.20 -4.41 -22.16
C GLY A 22 16.70 -4.30 -22.43
N SER A 23 16.26 -4.60 -23.64
CA SER A 23 14.83 -4.63 -24.02
C SER A 23 14.09 -5.88 -23.51
N ASP A 24 14.69 -6.68 -22.63
CA ASP A 24 14.16 -7.94 -22.11
C ASP A 24 13.23 -7.73 -20.90
N PHE A 25 12.26 -6.82 -21.04
CA PHE A 25 11.23 -6.59 -20.04
C PHE A 25 10.27 -7.78 -19.99
N THR A 26 10.21 -8.46 -18.86
CA THR A 26 9.36 -9.66 -18.68
C THR A 26 8.58 -9.58 -17.38
N VAL A 27 7.35 -10.12 -17.39
CA VAL A 27 6.59 -10.33 -16.15
C VAL A 27 7.17 -11.56 -15.47
N ALA A 28 7.94 -11.35 -14.40
CA ALA A 28 8.55 -12.42 -13.62
C ALA A 28 7.48 -13.18 -12.82
N ALA A 29 6.54 -12.44 -12.21
CA ALA A 29 5.48 -13.02 -11.40
C ALA A 29 4.26 -12.10 -11.25
N ARG A 30 3.17 -12.67 -10.71
CA ARG A 30 1.99 -11.95 -10.24
C ARG A 30 1.61 -12.45 -8.86
N HIS A 31 1.33 -11.53 -7.94
CA HIS A 31 1.07 -11.84 -6.53
C HIS A 31 -0.29 -11.27 -6.06
N GLY A 32 -0.91 -11.97 -5.11
CA GLY A 32 -2.12 -11.57 -4.40
C GLY A 32 -3.41 -11.68 -5.20
N SER A 33 -4.48 -11.12 -4.65
CA SER A 33 -5.79 -10.96 -5.30
C SER A 33 -5.94 -9.53 -5.82
N PRO A 34 -6.89 -9.30 -6.75
CA PRO A 34 -7.15 -7.95 -7.26
C PRO A 34 -7.47 -6.97 -6.13
N GLY A 35 -7.11 -5.70 -6.28
CA GLY A 35 -7.54 -4.65 -5.36
C GLY A 35 -6.42 -3.78 -4.78
N TYR A 36 -5.16 -3.98 -5.18
CA TYR A 36 -4.11 -3.00 -4.88
C TYR A 36 -4.50 -1.62 -5.43
N SER A 37 -4.28 -0.55 -4.67
CA SER A 37 -4.59 0.85 -5.02
C SER A 37 -3.40 1.80 -4.96
N ALA A 38 -2.41 1.50 -4.13
CA ALA A 38 -1.17 2.26 -3.98
C ALA A 38 -0.05 1.34 -3.50
N LEU A 39 1.19 1.63 -3.90
CA LEU A 39 2.38 0.85 -3.56
C LEU A 39 3.52 1.79 -3.15
N VAL A 40 4.05 1.61 -1.95
CA VAL A 40 5.23 2.33 -1.44
C VAL A 40 6.24 1.30 -0.96
N GLU A 41 7.50 1.44 -1.38
CA GLU A 41 8.58 0.60 -0.85
C GLU A 41 9.45 1.44 0.08
N GLN A 42 9.81 0.84 1.22
CA GLN A 42 10.74 1.41 2.17
C GLN A 42 11.49 0.29 2.86
N ASN A 43 12.83 0.33 2.81
CA ASN A 43 13.73 -0.59 3.53
C ASN A 43 13.50 -2.07 3.21
N GLY A 44 13.16 -2.42 1.97
CA GLY A 44 12.90 -3.80 1.56
C GLY A 44 11.51 -4.31 1.93
N LEU A 45 10.63 -3.44 2.44
CA LEU A 45 9.22 -3.73 2.66
C LEU A 45 8.37 -3.04 1.61
N LEU A 46 7.35 -3.73 1.10
CA LEU A 46 6.32 -3.15 0.26
C LEU A 46 5.05 -2.92 1.06
N PHE A 47 4.69 -1.66 1.20
CA PHE A 47 3.42 -1.21 1.76
C PHE A 47 2.43 -1.07 0.62
N ALA A 48 1.31 -1.78 0.74
CA ALA A 48 0.32 -1.93 -0.29
C ALA A 48 -1.06 -1.53 0.22
N GLY A 49 -1.56 -0.40 -0.26
CA GLY A 49 -2.96 -0.03 -0.07
C GLY A 49 -3.85 -0.96 -0.88
N ARG A 50 -4.93 -1.46 -0.26
CA ARG A 50 -5.90 -2.36 -0.88
C ARG A 50 -7.32 -1.82 -0.71
N VAL A 51 -8.02 -1.70 -1.84
CA VAL A 51 -9.41 -1.22 -1.91
C VAL A 51 -10.31 -2.16 -1.10
N ARG A 52 -11.00 -1.62 -0.08
CA ARG A 52 -11.93 -2.32 0.82
C ARG A 52 -11.29 -3.38 1.72
N GLU A 53 -9.97 -3.42 1.78
CA GLU A 53 -9.27 -4.37 2.63
C GLU A 53 -8.45 -3.65 3.67
N GLY A 54 -7.64 -2.65 3.31
CA GLY A 54 -6.66 -2.18 4.27
C GLY A 54 -5.31 -1.73 3.72
N LEU A 55 -4.34 -1.83 4.61
CA LEU A 55 -2.92 -1.88 4.30
C LEU A 55 -2.42 -3.32 4.40
N GLU A 56 -1.70 -3.78 3.39
CA GLU A 56 -0.92 -5.00 3.39
C GLU A 56 0.58 -4.65 3.41
N ILE A 57 1.37 -5.38 4.19
CA ILE A 57 2.83 -5.20 4.26
C ILE A 57 3.49 -6.51 3.82
N LEU A 58 4.36 -6.42 2.81
CA LEU A 58 5.08 -7.55 2.23
C LEU A 58 6.59 -7.38 2.44
N ASP A 59 7.27 -8.48 2.74
CA ASP A 59 8.73 -8.61 2.68
C ASP A 59 9.16 -8.80 1.22
N LEU A 60 10.14 -8.02 0.77
CA LEU A 60 10.76 -8.10 -0.56
C LEU A 60 12.19 -8.67 -0.53
N THR A 61 12.56 -9.41 0.52
CA THR A 61 13.86 -10.10 0.60
C THR A 61 14.08 -11.01 -0.61
N ASP A 62 13.06 -11.77 -1.02
CA ASP A 62 12.99 -12.37 -2.36
C ASP A 62 12.08 -11.51 -3.24
N PRO A 63 12.64 -10.74 -4.19
CA PRO A 63 11.85 -9.83 -4.99
C PRO A 63 10.89 -10.53 -5.96
N GLU A 64 11.15 -11.78 -6.35
CA GLU A 64 10.29 -12.56 -7.23
C GLU A 64 9.16 -13.27 -6.47
N ALA A 65 9.36 -13.50 -5.17
CA ALA A 65 8.40 -14.14 -4.28
C ALA A 65 8.14 -13.33 -3.00
N PRO A 66 7.43 -12.18 -3.08
CA PRO A 66 7.06 -11.40 -1.90
C PRO A 66 6.23 -12.22 -0.90
N GLU A 67 6.54 -12.06 0.38
CA GLU A 67 5.84 -12.72 1.49
C GLU A 67 5.07 -11.72 2.34
N ARG A 68 3.84 -12.03 2.74
CA ARG A 68 3.05 -11.16 3.60
C ARG A 68 3.54 -11.22 5.04
N LEU A 69 3.98 -10.08 5.59
CA LEU A 69 4.35 -9.95 6.99
C LEU A 69 3.14 -9.63 7.87
N GLY A 70 2.30 -8.69 7.43
CA GLY A 70 1.20 -8.19 8.24
C GLY A 70 0.16 -7.44 7.42
N GLN A 71 -0.95 -7.11 8.10
CA GLN A 71 -2.04 -6.36 7.50
C GLN A 71 -2.81 -5.58 8.56
N TYR A 72 -3.33 -4.43 8.18
CA TYR A 72 -4.31 -3.68 8.93
C TYR A 72 -5.60 -3.68 8.13
N LEU A 73 -6.67 -4.29 8.67
CA LEU A 73 -7.95 -4.41 8.01
C LEU A 73 -9.01 -3.55 8.69
N ASP A 74 -9.56 -2.60 7.96
CA ASP A 74 -10.63 -1.71 8.44
C ASP A 74 -11.76 -1.54 7.42
N GLY A 75 -11.61 -2.10 6.21
CA GLY A 75 -12.57 -1.96 5.12
C GLY A 75 -12.55 -0.58 4.44
N GLY A 76 -11.46 0.18 4.61
CA GLY A 76 -11.25 1.51 4.05
C GLY A 76 -11.11 1.55 2.52
N TYR A 77 -11.34 2.72 1.94
CA TYR A 77 -11.20 2.99 0.50
C TYR A 77 -9.97 3.85 0.26
N TYR A 78 -8.80 3.22 0.34
CA TYR A 78 -7.55 3.95 0.25
C TYR A 78 -7.16 4.24 -1.19
N ALA A 79 -7.06 5.53 -1.52
CA ALA A 79 -6.60 5.98 -2.83
C ALA A 79 -5.13 6.42 -2.84
N ARG A 80 -4.59 6.73 -1.66
CA ARG A 80 -3.21 7.18 -1.49
C ARG A 80 -2.60 6.53 -0.26
N LEU A 81 -1.30 6.27 -0.37
CA LEU A 81 -0.46 5.73 0.68
C LEU A 81 0.88 6.45 0.61
N ASP A 82 1.38 6.89 1.76
CA ASP A 82 2.74 7.34 1.94
C ASP A 82 3.31 6.73 3.22
N VAL A 83 4.62 6.54 3.29
CA VAL A 83 5.31 5.93 4.44
C VAL A 83 6.54 6.75 4.76
N MET A 84 6.70 7.11 6.04
CA MET A 84 7.85 7.87 6.53
C MET A 84 8.36 7.25 7.82
N GLY A 85 9.44 6.49 7.73
CA GLY A 85 9.98 5.74 8.86
C GLY A 85 8.94 4.71 9.33
N ASP A 86 8.56 4.79 10.60
CA ASP A 86 7.64 3.83 11.23
C ASP A 86 6.16 4.24 11.12
N VAL A 87 5.83 5.22 10.28
CA VAL A 87 4.46 5.75 10.15
C VAL A 87 3.98 5.65 8.71
N ALA A 88 2.81 5.02 8.53
CA ALA A 88 2.09 4.98 7.26
C ALA A 88 0.89 5.94 7.29
N TYR A 89 0.69 6.68 6.20
CA TYR A 89 -0.39 7.63 6.01
C TYR A 89 -1.29 7.12 4.88
N LEU A 90 -2.52 6.79 5.22
CA LEU A 90 -3.51 6.23 4.32
C LEU A 90 -4.60 7.25 4.04
N GLY A 91 -4.72 7.69 2.79
CA GLY A 91 -5.82 8.57 2.37
C GLY A 91 -7.07 7.75 2.07
N ASP A 92 -7.99 7.67 3.02
CA ASP A 92 -9.33 7.07 2.86
C ASP A 92 -10.28 8.08 2.18
N MET A 93 -10.86 7.67 1.05
CA MET A 93 -11.76 8.53 0.27
C MET A 93 -13.07 8.91 0.98
N ARG A 94 -13.46 8.18 2.03
CA ARG A 94 -14.68 8.41 2.81
C ARG A 94 -14.37 9.08 4.16
N ASP A 95 -13.30 8.64 4.80
CA ASP A 95 -13.05 8.92 6.21
C ASP A 95 -11.87 9.88 6.46
N GLY A 96 -11.14 10.26 5.40
CA GLY A 96 -10.07 11.25 5.47
C GLY A 96 -8.67 10.64 5.40
N ILE A 97 -7.88 10.82 6.46
CA ILE A 97 -6.53 10.26 6.56
C ILE A 97 -6.46 9.37 7.80
N GLU A 98 -6.06 8.12 7.62
CA GLU A 98 -5.65 7.25 8.71
C GLU A 98 -4.13 7.28 8.85
N VAL A 99 -3.66 7.36 10.10
CA VAL A 99 -2.24 7.35 10.44
C VAL A 99 -1.98 6.07 11.21
N LEU A 100 -1.13 5.20 10.67
CA LEU A 100 -0.78 3.92 11.26
C LEU A 100 0.68 3.92 11.73
N ASP A 101 0.93 3.27 12.86
CA ASP A 101 2.28 2.85 13.24
C ASP A 101 2.55 1.47 12.63
N VAL A 102 3.68 1.39 11.96
CA VAL A 102 4.16 0.23 11.19
C VAL A 102 5.59 -0.16 11.61
N SER A 103 6.04 0.26 12.80
CA SER A 103 7.33 -0.13 13.38
C SER A 103 7.48 -1.65 13.51
N ASP A 104 6.40 -2.34 13.86
CA ASP A 104 6.27 -3.79 13.72
C ASP A 104 5.47 -4.11 12.44
N PRO A 105 6.13 -4.52 11.34
CA PRO A 105 5.44 -4.78 10.07
C PRO A 105 4.50 -5.99 10.14
N THR A 106 4.59 -6.83 11.19
CA THR A 106 3.69 -7.97 11.39
C THR A 106 2.38 -7.58 12.08
N SER A 107 2.35 -6.42 12.73
CA SER A 107 1.21 -5.95 13.52
C SER A 107 0.98 -4.43 13.39
N PRO A 108 0.68 -3.92 12.19
CA PRO A 108 0.37 -2.50 11.99
C PRO A 108 -0.90 -2.10 12.75
N HIS A 109 -0.90 -0.91 13.35
CA HIS A 109 -2.01 -0.42 14.17
C HIS A 109 -2.29 1.07 14.02
N LEU A 110 -3.54 1.45 14.25
CA LEU A 110 -4.03 2.83 14.09
C LEU A 110 -3.53 3.74 15.22
N LEU A 111 -2.85 4.81 14.86
CA LEU A 111 -2.48 5.91 15.76
C LEU A 111 -3.56 6.99 15.82
N ALA A 112 -4.07 7.40 14.64
CA ALA A 112 -5.00 8.52 14.54
C ALA A 112 -5.85 8.48 13.27
N ARG A 113 -7.01 9.16 13.34
CA ARG A 113 -7.82 9.53 12.17
C ARG A 113 -7.90 11.04 12.08
N LEU A 114 -7.63 11.57 10.90
CA LEU A 114 -7.75 12.99 10.58
C LEU A 114 -8.87 13.16 9.56
N PRO A 115 -9.80 14.11 9.77
CA PRO A 115 -10.88 14.34 8.82
C PRO A 115 -10.32 14.75 7.46
N GLY A 116 -10.89 14.19 6.39
CA GLY A 116 -10.65 14.68 5.04
C GLY A 116 -11.32 16.03 4.86
N THR A 117 -10.69 16.96 4.13
CA THR A 117 -11.30 18.28 3.85
C THR A 117 -12.40 18.22 2.80
N ALA A 118 -13.16 17.12 2.72
CA ALA A 118 -14.46 17.20 2.08
C ALA A 118 -15.27 18.20 2.91
N SER A 119 -15.66 19.31 2.30
CA SER A 119 -16.48 20.33 2.95
C SER A 119 -17.61 19.67 3.75
N PRO A 120 -17.99 20.19 4.93
CA PRO A 120 -19.18 19.68 5.61
C PRO A 120 -20.32 19.72 4.60
N ASP A 121 -21.06 18.61 4.53
CA ASP A 121 -22.26 18.51 3.71
C ASP A 121 -23.10 19.77 3.96
N PRO A 122 -23.49 20.54 2.94
CA PRO A 122 -24.29 21.75 3.15
C PRO A 122 -25.65 21.44 3.80
N GLU A 123 -26.06 20.17 3.87
CA GLU A 123 -27.26 19.71 4.59
C GLU A 123 -27.07 19.53 6.11
N THR A 124 -25.85 19.58 6.67
CA THR A 124 -25.62 19.47 8.13
C THR A 124 -25.29 20.78 8.83
N ALA A 125 -25.20 21.88 8.09
CA ALA A 125 -25.09 23.22 8.67
C ALA A 125 -26.49 23.79 8.98
N ALA A 126 -27.03 23.39 10.13
CA ALA A 126 -28.24 23.98 10.71
C ALA A 126 -27.98 25.37 11.31
#